data_AF-A0A380E3E5-F1
#
_entry.id   AF-A0A380E3E5-F1
#
_cell.length_a   1.000
_cell.length_b   1.000
_cell.length_c   1.000
_cell.angle_alpha   90.00
_cell.angle_beta   90.00
_cell.angle_gamma   90.00
#
_symmetry.space_group_name_H-M   'P 1'
#
loop_
_entity.id
_entity.type
_entity.pdbx_description
1 polymer ?
#
loop_
_entity_poly.entity_id
_entity_poly.type
_entity_poly.pdbx_seq_one_letter_code
_entity_poly.pdbx_strand_id
1 'polypeptide(L)'
;MIVVAISLTVIPLDKVLVTVISLYIGTKVMEYVIEGLNTKKAMTIISTNPDKLAKAIDEQIGRGLTILNGHGYYTREEKDVLYVVISKTQVSKAKRLIKQIDKDAFLVIHDVRDVYGNGFLADE
;
A
#
# COMPACT_ATOMS: atom_id res chain seq x y z
N MET A 1 -6.59 25.41 -4.04
CA MET A 1 -7.96 25.76 -4.50
C MET A 1 -8.40 27.15 -4.04
N ILE A 2 -8.18 27.55 -2.78
CA ILE A 2 -8.56 28.90 -2.29
C ILE A 2 -7.92 30.02 -3.12
N VAL A 3 -6.63 29.92 -3.46
CA VAL A 3 -5.93 30.91 -4.31
C VAL A 3 -6.56 31.05 -5.69
N VAL A 4 -6.97 29.93 -6.31
CA VAL A 4 -7.64 29.91 -7.62
C VAL A 4 -9.03 30.56 -7.54
N ALA A 5 -9.80 30.23 -6.50
CA ALA A 5 -11.14 30.78 -6.28
C ALA A 5 -11.12 32.32 -6.12
N ILE A 6 -10.10 32.84 -5.44
CA ILE A 6 -9.89 34.30 -5.31
C ILE A 6 -9.45 34.90 -6.65
N SER A 7 -8.62 34.21 -7.42
CA SER A 7 -8.13 34.72 -8.71
C SER A 7 -9.21 34.85 -9.80
N LEU A 8 -10.33 34.12 -9.69
CA LEU A 8 -11.49 34.25 -10.60
C LEU A 8 -12.12 35.65 -10.60
N THR A 9 -11.96 36.43 -9.53
CA THR A 9 -12.54 37.79 -9.44
C THR A 9 -11.66 38.85 -10.09
N VAL A 10 -10.40 38.53 -10.40
CA VAL A 10 -9.38 39.48 -10.86
C VAL A 10 -8.85 39.14 -12.25
N ILE A 11 -8.89 37.86 -12.65
CA ILE A 11 -8.23 37.33 -13.85
C ILE A 11 -9.27 36.74 -14.82
N PRO A 12 -9.13 36.94 -16.15
CA PRO A 12 -10.01 36.32 -17.13
C PRO A 12 -9.93 34.78 -17.11
N LEU A 13 -11.04 34.15 -17.51
CA LEU A 13 -11.32 32.73 -17.30
C LEU A 13 -10.32 31.80 -18.01
N ASP A 14 -9.79 32.23 -19.15
CA ASP A 14 -8.76 31.55 -19.93
C ASP A 14 -7.47 31.33 -19.12
N LYS A 15 -7.00 32.35 -18.40
CA LYS A 15 -5.79 32.24 -17.57
C LYS A 15 -6.02 31.44 -16.30
N VAL A 16 -7.24 31.46 -15.76
CA VAL A 16 -7.62 30.65 -14.60
C VAL A 16 -7.58 29.17 -14.96
N LEU A 17 -8.09 28.79 -16.13
CA LEU A 17 -8.06 27.41 -16.61
C LEU A 17 -6.62 26.89 -16.75
N VAL A 18 -5.73 27.68 -17.33
CA VAL A 18 -4.30 27.33 -17.45
C VAL A 18 -3.68 27.14 -16.06
N THR A 19 -3.97 28.03 -15.11
CA THR A 19 -3.46 27.94 -13.74
C THR A 19 -3.92 26.67 -13.03
N VAL A 20 -5.19 26.29 -13.18
CA VAL A 20 -5.73 25.04 -12.61
C VAL A 20 -5.02 23.82 -13.18
N ILE A 21 -4.84 23.78 -14.50
CA ILE A 21 -4.14 22.69 -15.18
C ILE A 21 -2.69 22.61 -14.72
N SER A 22 -1.96 23.73 -14.68
CA SER A 22 -0.57 23.78 -14.21
C SER A 22 -0.44 23.33 -12.75
N LEU A 23 -1.33 23.75 -11.87
CA LEU A 23 -1.32 23.31 -10.46
C LEU A 23 -1.60 21.82 -10.34
N TYR A 24 -2.58 21.30 -11.09
CA TYR A 24 -2.87 19.87 -11.09
C TYR A 24 -1.69 19.03 -11.55
N ILE A 25 -1.06 19.41 -12.67
CA ILE A 25 0.13 18.74 -13.18
C ILE A 25 1.28 18.84 -12.17
N GLY A 26 1.53 20.03 -11.61
CA GLY A 26 2.57 20.25 -10.61
C GLY A 26 2.38 19.40 -9.36
N THR A 27 1.17 19.32 -8.84
CA THR A 27 0.84 18.43 -7.71
C THR A 27 1.09 16.97 -8.06
N LYS A 28 0.65 16.51 -9.23
CA LYS A 28 0.89 15.12 -9.67
C LYS A 28 2.37 14.81 -9.81
N VAL A 29 3.14 15.69 -10.44
CA VAL A 29 4.60 15.53 -10.57
C VAL A 29 5.25 15.50 -9.20
N MET A 30 4.85 16.37 -8.28
CA MET A 30 5.39 16.40 -6.93
C MET A 30 5.04 15.12 -6.14
N GLU A 31 3.81 14.62 -6.25
CA GLU A 31 3.43 13.30 -5.72
C GLU A 31 4.33 12.19 -6.31
N TYR A 32 4.60 12.20 -7.61
CA TYR A 32 5.51 11.23 -8.24
C TYR A 32 6.96 11.36 -7.77
N VAL A 33 7.46 12.57 -7.54
CA VAL A 33 8.83 12.80 -7.05
C VAL A 33 8.97 12.37 -5.60
N ILE A 34 7.96 12.65 -4.77
CA ILE A 34 7.98 12.34 -3.33
C ILE A 34 7.71 10.85 -3.08
N GLU A 35 6.66 10.27 -3.66
CA GLU A 35 6.25 8.90 -3.38
C GLU A 35 6.88 7.87 -4.34
N GLY A 36 7.49 8.32 -5.43
CA GLY A 36 8.04 7.47 -6.49
C GLY A 36 6.96 6.69 -7.26
N LEU A 37 7.38 5.93 -8.28
CA LEU A 37 6.48 5.05 -9.05
C LEU A 37 6.07 3.79 -8.28
N ASN A 38 6.66 3.52 -7.12
CA ASN A 38 6.61 2.22 -6.46
C ASN A 38 5.97 2.28 -5.06
N THR A 39 4.74 2.79 -5.00
CA THR A 39 3.93 2.80 -3.77
C THR A 39 3.93 1.43 -3.10
N LYS A 40 4.47 1.36 -1.88
CA LYS A 40 4.47 0.16 -1.05
C LYS A 40 3.17 0.09 -0.26
N LYS A 41 2.74 -1.14 0.03
CA LYS A 41 1.58 -1.43 0.87
C LYS A 41 2.02 -2.42 1.93
N ALA A 42 1.61 -2.18 3.16
CA ALA A 42 1.72 -3.16 4.22
C ALA A 42 0.44 -3.97 4.22
N MET A 43 0.56 -5.27 4.42
CA MET A 43 -0.56 -6.19 4.45
C MET A 43 -0.45 -7.05 5.69
N THR A 44 -1.49 -6.99 6.50
CA THR A 44 -1.66 -7.81 7.70
C THR A 44 -2.63 -8.92 7.34
N ILE A 45 -2.22 -10.18 7.48
CA ILE A 45 -3.00 -11.34 7.10
C ILE A 45 -3.29 -12.19 8.34
N ILE A 46 -4.56 -12.50 8.54
CA ILE A 46 -5.04 -13.35 9.61
C ILE A 46 -5.60 -14.60 8.95
N SER A 47 -5.01 -15.76 9.26
CA SER A 47 -5.34 -17.06 8.65
C SER A 47 -5.41 -18.13 9.73
N THR A 48 -6.11 -19.22 9.44
CA THR A 48 -6.09 -20.44 10.28
C THR A 48 -4.87 -21.33 10.02
N ASN A 49 -4.17 -21.11 8.90
CA ASN A 49 -2.98 -21.85 8.53
C ASN A 49 -1.83 -20.90 8.09
N PRO A 50 -1.26 -20.16 9.07
CA PRO A 50 -0.27 -19.11 8.82
C PRO A 50 1.01 -19.66 8.16
N ASP A 51 1.50 -20.84 8.56
CA ASP A 51 2.74 -21.42 8.03
C ASP A 51 2.67 -21.72 6.53
N LYS A 52 1.57 -22.36 6.09
CA LYS A 52 1.37 -22.69 4.68
C LYS A 52 1.29 -21.43 3.83
N LEU A 53 0.65 -20.40 4.37
CA LEU A 53 0.49 -19.12 3.69
C LEU A 53 1.80 -18.34 3.63
N ALA A 54 2.56 -18.35 4.72
CA ALA A 54 3.87 -17.73 4.82
C ALA A 54 4.82 -18.31 3.75
N LYS A 55 4.90 -19.64 3.67
CA LYS A 55 5.72 -20.34 2.67
C LYS A 55 5.32 -19.97 1.24
N ALA A 56 4.02 -19.93 0.96
CA ALA A 56 3.55 -19.61 -0.38
C ALA A 56 3.84 -18.14 -0.78
N ILE A 57 3.75 -17.21 0.17
CA ILE A 57 4.10 -15.80 -0.07
C ILE A 57 5.59 -15.67 -0.34
N ASP A 58 6.43 -16.33 0.44
CA ASP A 58 7.88 -16.32 0.23
C ASP A 58 8.26 -16.89 -1.15
N GLU A 59 7.78 -18.08 -1.49
CA GLU A 59 8.14 -18.76 -2.75
C GLU A 59 7.54 -18.10 -4.01
N GLN A 60 6.28 -17.63 -3.96
CA GLN A 60 5.59 -17.14 -5.17
C GLN A 60 5.65 -15.62 -5.34
N ILE A 61 5.79 -14.87 -4.26
CA ILE A 61 5.87 -13.40 -4.29
C ILE A 61 7.33 -12.94 -4.14
N GLY A 62 8.19 -13.75 -3.52
CA GLY A 62 9.60 -13.41 -3.29
C GLY A 62 9.75 -12.31 -2.25
N ARG A 63 8.94 -12.35 -1.19
CA ARG A 63 8.91 -11.32 -0.15
C ARG A 63 8.90 -11.96 1.24
N GLY A 64 9.92 -11.64 2.02
CA GLY A 64 9.98 -11.98 3.43
C GLY A 64 8.85 -11.33 4.22
N LEU A 65 8.44 -12.00 5.29
CA LEU A 65 7.32 -11.63 6.14
C LEU A 65 7.70 -11.82 7.61
N THR A 66 7.00 -11.11 8.48
CA THR A 66 7.15 -11.19 9.93
C THR A 66 5.92 -11.84 10.52
N ILE A 67 6.12 -12.76 11.47
CA ILE A 67 5.03 -13.35 12.23
C ILE A 67 4.83 -12.51 13.49
N LEU A 68 3.60 -12.05 13.71
CA LEU A 68 3.17 -11.33 14.90
C LEU A 68 2.28 -12.25 15.74
N ASN A 69 2.71 -12.54 16.94
CA ASN A 69 1.94 -13.38 17.87
C ASN A 69 0.85 -12.52 18.51
N GLY A 70 -0.40 -12.92 18.34
CA GLY A 70 -1.55 -12.26 18.95
C GLY A 70 -2.50 -13.27 19.60
N HIS A 71 -3.50 -12.76 20.31
CA HIS A 71 -4.56 -13.58 20.89
C HIS A 71 -5.92 -13.04 20.48
N GLY A 72 -6.81 -13.95 20.07
CA GLY A 72 -8.18 -13.58 19.78
C GLY A 72 -8.89 -13.10 21.05
N TYR A 73 -9.44 -11.88 21.06
CA TYR A 73 -10.17 -11.38 22.23
C TYR A 73 -11.34 -12.28 22.63
N TYR A 74 -12.09 -12.78 21.63
CA TYR A 74 -13.27 -13.61 21.85
C TYR A 74 -12.90 -15.09 22.09
N THR A 75 -12.06 -15.67 21.23
CA THR A 75 -11.70 -17.09 21.32
C THR A 75 -10.64 -17.39 22.39
N ARG A 76 -9.88 -16.38 22.83
CA ARG A 76 -8.72 -16.49 23.73
C ARG A 76 -7.59 -17.39 23.22
N GLU A 77 -7.67 -17.82 21.97
CA GLU A 77 -6.66 -18.63 21.31
C GLU A 77 -5.53 -17.77 20.77
N GLU A 78 -4.33 -18.35 20.80
CA GLU A 78 -3.16 -17.83 20.09
C GLU A 78 -3.41 -17.84 18.58
N LYS A 79 -3.04 -16.74 17.94
CA LYS A 79 -3.12 -16.56 16.49
C LYS A 79 -1.86 -15.89 16.00
N ASP A 80 -1.23 -16.53 15.02
CA ASP A 80 -0.15 -15.92 14.28
C ASP A 80 -0.73 -15.05 13.18
N VAL A 81 -0.32 -13.78 13.19
CA VAL A 81 -0.70 -12.78 12.21
C VAL A 81 0.50 -12.53 11.33
N LEU A 82 0.35 -12.72 10.02
CA LEU A 82 1.44 -12.47 9.07
C LEU A 82 1.44 -10.99 8.69
N TYR A 83 2.60 -10.35 8.84
CA TYR A 83 2.83 -8.98 8.41
C TYR A 83 3.83 -8.97 7.26
N VAL A 84 3.43 -8.40 6.13
CA VAL A 84 4.28 -8.33 4.94
C VAL A 84 4.18 -6.96 4.28
N VAL A 85 5.31 -6.45 3.81
CA VAL A 85 5.36 -5.24 2.99
C VAL A 85 5.59 -5.65 1.54
N ILE A 86 4.74 -5.21 0.63
CA ILE A 86 4.79 -5.56 -0.79
C ILE A 86 4.51 -4.34 -1.66
N SER A 87 4.87 -4.39 -2.95
CA SER A 87 4.50 -3.31 -3.89
C SER A 87 2.99 -3.35 -4.19
N LYS A 88 2.42 -2.21 -4.58
CA LYS A 88 1.02 -2.12 -5.03
C LYS A 88 0.68 -3.12 -6.15
N THR A 89 1.62 -3.44 -7.03
CA THR A 89 1.44 -4.43 -8.11
C THR A 89 1.37 -5.87 -7.57
N GLN A 90 2.12 -6.18 -6.51
CA GLN A 90 2.12 -7.49 -5.86
C GLN A 90 0.84 -7.76 -5.04
N VAL A 91 0.14 -6.71 -4.57
CA VAL A 91 -1.10 -6.84 -3.78
C VAL A 91 -2.14 -7.70 -4.48
N SER A 92 -2.38 -7.47 -5.78
CA SER A 92 -3.36 -8.24 -6.54
C SER A 92 -3.00 -9.73 -6.64
N LYS A 93 -1.71 -10.05 -6.78
CA LYS A 93 -1.21 -11.44 -6.80
C LYS A 93 -1.37 -12.08 -5.42
N ALA A 94 -1.00 -11.36 -4.35
CA ALA A 94 -1.13 -11.82 -2.98
C ALA A 94 -2.58 -12.15 -2.60
N LYS A 95 -3.53 -11.27 -2.93
CA LYS A 95 -4.97 -11.51 -2.68
C LYS A 95 -5.47 -12.80 -3.32
N ARG A 96 -5.06 -13.08 -4.57
CA ARG A 96 -5.45 -14.31 -5.28
C ARG A 96 -4.85 -15.54 -4.63
N LEU A 97 -3.57 -15.47 -4.28
CA LEU A 97 -2.84 -16.57 -3.63
C LEU A 97 -3.45 -16.92 -2.27
N ILE A 98 -3.69 -15.91 -1.42
CA ILE A 98 -4.29 -16.10 -0.10
C ILE A 98 -5.64 -16.79 -0.22
N LYS A 99 -6.53 -16.28 -1.09
CA LYS A 99 -7.87 -16.85 -1.29
C LYS A 99 -7.88 -18.27 -1.85
N GLN A 100 -6.83 -18.69 -2.56
CA GLN A 100 -6.68 -20.06 -3.04
C GLN A 100 -6.24 -21.02 -1.93
N ILE A 101 -5.41 -20.55 -1.00
CA ILE A 101 -4.83 -21.38 0.07
C ILE A 101 -5.79 -21.48 1.26
N ASP A 102 -6.32 -20.34 1.69
CA ASP A 102 -7.24 -20.23 2.82
C ASP A 102 -8.41 -19.31 2.43
N LYS A 103 -9.61 -19.89 2.33
CA LYS A 103 -10.83 -19.16 1.97
C LYS A 103 -11.39 -18.33 3.12
N ASP A 104 -11.04 -18.70 4.36
CA ASP A 104 -11.51 -18.06 5.59
C ASP A 104 -10.52 -17.00 6.09
N ALA A 105 -9.33 -16.94 5.49
CA ALA A 105 -8.36 -15.88 5.75
C ALA A 105 -8.89 -14.51 5.31
N PHE A 106 -8.58 -13.50 6.11
CA PHE A 106 -8.82 -12.10 5.78
C PHE A 106 -7.54 -11.29 5.89
N LEU A 107 -7.52 -10.16 5.19
CA LEU A 107 -6.35 -9.31 5.09
C LEU A 107 -6.75 -7.85 5.24
N VAL A 108 -5.87 -7.07 5.87
CA VAL A 108 -5.97 -5.63 6.00
C VAL A 108 -4.80 -5.02 5.24
N ILE A 109 -5.08 -4.04 4.39
CA ILE A 109 -4.05 -3.34 3.61
C ILE A 109 -3.91 -1.94 4.17
N HIS A 110 -2.67 -1.60 4.50
CA HIS A 110 -2.29 -0.30 5.01
C HIS A 110 -1.44 0.43 3.98
N ASP A 111 -1.73 1.71 3.82
CA ASP A 111 -0.93 2.60 2.99
C ASP A 111 0.33 2.99 3.78
N VAL A 112 1.48 2.68 3.20
CA VAL A 112 2.78 2.99 3.81
C VAL A 112 3.35 4.19 3.08
N ARG A 113 3.71 5.23 3.85
CA ARG A 113 4.29 6.45 3.29
C ARG A 113 5.71 6.24 2.80
N ASP A 114 6.53 5.58 3.61
CA ASP A 114 7.92 5.31 3.27
C ASP A 114 8.39 3.99 3.91
N VAL A 115 9.28 3.28 3.23
CA VAL A 115 9.87 2.02 3.67
C VAL A 115 11.36 2.09 3.39
N TYR A 116 12.15 2.12 4.46
CA TYR A 116 13.61 2.17 4.38
C TYR A 116 14.22 0.76 4.50
N GLY A 117 15.11 0.37 3.58
CA GLY A 117 15.87 -0.88 3.60
C GLY A 117 15.18 -2.13 3.01
N ASN A 118 15.67 -3.33 3.38
CA ASN A 118 15.14 -4.67 3.07
C ASN A 118 14.80 -4.95 1.59
N GLY A 119 15.58 -4.42 0.64
CA GLY A 119 15.33 -4.63 -0.79
C GLY A 119 14.04 -3.98 -1.31
N PHE A 120 13.57 -2.94 -0.63
CA PHE A 120 12.44 -2.11 -1.07
C PHE A 120 12.87 -0.82 -1.77
N LEU A 121 14.07 -0.33 -1.46
CA LEU A 121 14.83 0.65 -2.22
C LEU A 121 15.82 -0.11 -3.10
N ALA A 122 16.03 0.33 -4.35
CA ALA A 122 17.22 -0.10 -5.06
C ALA A 122 18.40 0.44 -4.25
N ASP A 123 19.27 -0.46 -3.79
CA ASP A 123 20.53 -0.07 -3.15
C ASP A 123 21.22 0.95 -4.08
N GLU A 124 21.51 2.14 -3.55
CA GLU A 124 22.55 3.00 -4.14
C GLU A 124 23.92 2.38 -3.86
#